data_AF-A0A0N8KMI4-F1
#
_entry.id   AF-A0A0N8KMI4-F1
#
_cell.length_a   1.000
_cell.length_b   1.000
_cell.length_c   1.000
_cell.angle_alpha   90.00
_cell.angle_beta   90.00
_cell.angle_gamma   90.00
#
_symmetry.space_group_name_H-M   'P 1'
#
loop_
_entity.id
_entity.type
_entity.pdbx_description
1 polymer ?
#
loop_
_entity_poly.entity_id
_entity_poly.type
_entity_poly.pdbx_seq_one_letter_code
_entity_poly.pdbx_strand_id
1 'polypeptide(L)'
;MRPPVSDSDPSSASTRTPAEKADFKRELTGVVPHLRAFARGLCGRPDMADDLVQETLLKAWAAQERFEPGTSMRAWTFVILRNAYLTDMRRNRFRGEYDEGVAERILTAPAGQEEPIHLSDLHRALLTLQPERREALLLVGAGGFSYEEAAEICGCAVGTIKSRVGRARATLTEMLANGDIPRRSTEDDAAHRAILEELDEVAAGNLSSTRT
;
A
#
# COMPACT_ATOMS: atom_id res chain seq x y z
N MET A 1 -56.36 6.61 27.89
CA MET A 1 -56.18 7.58 26.78
C MET A 1 -54.68 7.77 26.61
N ARG A 2 -54.09 7.11 25.61
CA ARG A 2 -52.64 7.05 25.36
C ARG A 2 -52.34 8.07 24.25
N PRO A 3 -51.40 9.01 24.42
CA PRO A 3 -51.08 9.95 23.34
C PRO A 3 -50.38 9.20 22.19
N PRO A 4 -50.51 9.67 20.93
CA PRO A 4 -49.79 9.08 19.82
C PRO A 4 -48.29 9.37 19.97
N VAL A 5 -47.48 8.31 19.92
CA VAL A 5 -46.04 8.44 19.73
C VAL A 5 -45.83 8.98 18.31
N SER A 6 -45.18 10.13 18.22
CA SER A 6 -44.66 10.66 16.97
C SER A 6 -43.61 9.67 16.46
N ASP A 7 -43.91 8.95 15.39
CA ASP A 7 -42.91 8.23 14.61
C ASP A 7 -41.98 9.28 14.00
N SER A 8 -40.86 9.53 14.69
CA SER A 8 -39.72 10.20 14.12
C SER A 8 -39.10 9.26 13.10
N ASP A 9 -39.30 9.56 11.82
CA ASP A 9 -38.75 8.86 10.66
C ASP A 9 -37.22 8.59 10.81
N PRO A 10 -36.75 7.33 10.77
CA PRO A 10 -35.33 7.00 10.90
C PRO A 10 -34.64 6.91 9.52
N SER A 11 -34.83 7.87 8.62
CA SER A 11 -34.18 7.83 7.29
C SER A 11 -33.88 9.21 6.71
N SER A 12 -33.02 9.97 7.36
CA SER A 12 -32.22 10.98 6.67
C SER A 12 -31.02 10.27 6.03
N ALA A 13 -31.26 9.54 4.94
CA ALA A 13 -30.19 9.06 4.08
C ALA A 13 -29.45 10.29 3.53
N SER A 14 -28.31 10.62 4.15
CA SER A 14 -27.41 11.70 3.71
C SER A 14 -27.00 11.40 2.27
N THR A 15 -27.74 11.96 1.32
CA THR A 15 -27.47 11.77 -0.10
C THR A 15 -26.57 12.90 -0.52
N ARG A 16 -25.28 12.59 -0.70
CA ARG A 16 -24.31 13.54 -1.25
C ARG A 16 -24.86 14.26 -2.48
N THR A 17 -24.62 15.57 -2.52
CA THR A 17 -24.93 16.42 -3.66
C THR A 17 -24.15 15.94 -4.90
N PRO A 18 -24.64 16.26 -6.12
CA PRO A 18 -23.90 15.96 -7.34
C PRO A 18 -22.46 16.51 -7.37
N ALA A 19 -22.24 17.68 -6.75
CA ALA A 19 -20.93 18.29 -6.63
C ALA A 19 -20.00 17.47 -5.73
N GLU A 20 -20.45 17.08 -4.54
CA GLU A 20 -19.67 16.24 -3.62
C GLU A 20 -19.34 14.87 -4.23
N LYS A 21 -20.23 14.29 -5.03
CA LYS A 21 -19.96 13.05 -5.77
C LYS A 21 -18.87 13.24 -6.84
N ALA A 22 -18.89 14.36 -7.56
CA ALA A 22 -17.87 14.68 -8.54
C ALA A 22 -16.50 14.93 -7.88
N ASP A 23 -16.50 15.64 -6.75
CA ASP A 23 -15.31 15.91 -5.95
C ASP A 23 -14.70 14.63 -5.40
N PHE A 24 -15.52 13.77 -4.80
CA PHE A 24 -15.10 12.45 -4.33
C PHE A 24 -14.46 11.62 -5.45
N LYS A 25 -15.09 11.56 -6.64
CA LYS A 25 -14.54 10.81 -7.77
C LYS A 25 -13.19 11.37 -8.21
N ARG A 26 -13.05 12.70 -8.27
CA ARG A 26 -11.80 13.37 -8.65
C ARG A 26 -10.69 13.07 -7.65
N GLU A 27 -10.97 13.23 -6.35
CA GLU A 27 -10.01 12.93 -5.29
C GLU A 27 -9.62 11.46 -5.26
N LEU A 28 -10.59 10.54 -5.38
CA LEU A 28 -10.33 9.10 -5.42
C LEU A 28 -9.47 8.70 -6.62
N THR A 29 -9.70 9.32 -7.78
CA THR A 29 -8.88 9.05 -8.98
C THR A 29 -7.45 9.59 -8.79
N GLY A 30 -7.31 10.75 -8.13
CA GLY A 30 -6.00 11.37 -7.87
C GLY A 30 -5.09 10.56 -6.94
N VAL A 31 -5.65 9.71 -6.07
CA VAL A 31 -4.85 8.87 -5.16
C VAL A 31 -4.39 7.55 -5.78
N VAL A 32 -4.91 7.15 -6.95
CA VAL A 32 -4.62 5.84 -7.58
C VAL A 32 -3.12 5.57 -7.75
N PRO A 33 -2.29 6.48 -8.27
CA PRO A 33 -0.86 6.20 -8.45
C PRO A 33 -0.15 5.98 -7.11
N HIS A 34 -0.53 6.72 -6.08
CA HIS A 34 0.01 6.56 -4.72
C HIS A 34 -0.36 5.20 -4.13
N LEU A 35 -1.60 4.73 -4.36
CA LEU A 35 -2.04 3.41 -3.92
C LEU A 35 -1.27 2.30 -4.64
N ARG A 36 -1.01 2.43 -5.95
CA ARG A 36 -0.21 1.46 -6.72
C ARG A 36 1.23 1.39 -6.25
N ALA A 37 1.90 2.53 -6.13
CA ALA A 37 3.25 2.61 -5.59
C ALA A 37 3.36 1.92 -4.23
N PHE A 38 2.44 2.23 -3.32
CA PHE A 38 2.42 1.63 -2.00
C PHE A 38 2.12 0.13 -2.02
N ALA A 39 1.10 -0.31 -2.78
CA ALA A 39 0.72 -1.71 -2.92
C ALA A 39 1.87 -2.56 -3.49
N ARG A 40 2.58 -2.04 -4.50
CA ARG A 40 3.71 -2.74 -5.12
C ARG A 40 4.85 -2.93 -4.13
N GLY A 41 5.20 -1.89 -3.34
CA GLY A 41 6.17 -1.99 -2.26
C GLY A 41 5.75 -2.95 -1.13
N LEU A 42 4.45 -3.12 -0.86
CA LEU A 42 3.94 -4.07 0.12
C LEU A 42 3.99 -5.52 -0.39
N CYS A 43 3.39 -5.77 -1.54
CA CYS A 43 3.15 -7.10 -2.10
C CYS A 43 4.38 -7.71 -2.79
N GLY A 44 5.27 -6.87 -3.35
CA GLY A 44 6.44 -7.32 -4.10
C GLY A 44 6.15 -7.86 -5.51
N ARG A 45 4.87 -8.04 -5.86
CA ARG A 45 4.41 -8.52 -7.17
C ARG A 45 3.38 -7.55 -7.79
N PRO A 46 3.49 -7.20 -9.08
CA PRO A 46 2.60 -6.22 -9.71
C PRO A 46 1.16 -6.68 -9.83
N ASP A 47 0.93 -7.95 -10.17
CA ASP A 47 -0.40 -8.52 -10.32
C ASP A 47 -1.19 -8.47 -9.01
N MET A 48 -0.56 -8.94 -7.92
CA MET A 48 -1.14 -8.85 -6.58
C MET A 48 -1.38 -7.40 -6.13
N ALA A 49 -0.47 -6.49 -6.49
CA ALA A 49 -0.62 -5.09 -6.14
C ALA A 49 -1.76 -4.41 -6.91
N ASP A 50 -1.93 -4.71 -8.19
CA ASP A 50 -3.01 -4.17 -9.01
C ASP A 50 -4.38 -4.71 -8.55
N ASP A 51 -4.46 -5.99 -8.21
CA ASP A 51 -5.66 -6.59 -7.62
C ASP A 51 -6.01 -5.95 -6.27
N LEU A 52 -5.01 -5.73 -5.41
CA LEU A 52 -5.20 -5.04 -4.14
C LEU A 52 -5.69 -3.59 -4.32
N VAL A 53 -5.15 -2.86 -5.29
CA VAL A 53 -5.60 -1.50 -5.61
C VAL A 53 -7.04 -1.52 -6.13
N GLN A 54 -7.37 -2.43 -7.05
CA GLN A 54 -8.74 -2.57 -7.55
C GLN A 54 -9.72 -2.86 -6.43
N GLU A 55 -9.42 -3.83 -5.55
CA GLU A 55 -10.25 -4.14 -4.39
C GLU A 55 -10.40 -2.93 -3.46
N THR A 56 -9.33 -2.18 -3.25
CA THR A 56 -9.33 -0.94 -2.45
C THR A 56 -10.28 0.10 -3.05
N LEU A 57 -10.21 0.34 -4.36
CA LEU A 57 -11.06 1.32 -5.04
C LEU A 57 -12.54 0.92 -5.00
N LEU A 58 -12.84 -0.38 -5.18
CA LEU A 58 -14.20 -0.90 -5.05
C LEU A 58 -14.74 -0.69 -3.62
N LYS A 59 -13.93 -0.99 -2.59
CA LYS A 59 -14.30 -0.77 -1.20
C LYS A 59 -14.48 0.71 -0.86
N ALA A 60 -13.59 1.57 -1.35
CA ALA A 60 -13.69 3.01 -1.18
C ALA A 60 -14.97 3.56 -1.85
N TRP A 61 -15.27 3.11 -3.07
CA TRP A 61 -16.49 3.49 -3.78
C TRP A 61 -17.76 3.03 -3.05
N ALA A 62 -17.77 1.80 -2.56
CA ALA A 62 -18.89 1.26 -1.78
C ALA A 62 -19.05 1.96 -0.42
N ALA A 63 -17.94 2.37 0.20
CA ALA A 63 -17.93 3.08 1.48
C ALA A 63 -17.94 4.61 1.31
N GLN A 64 -18.27 5.13 0.11
CA GLN A 64 -18.13 6.55 -0.19
C GLN A 64 -18.84 7.41 0.85
N GLU A 65 -20.07 7.05 1.27
CA GLU A 65 -20.86 7.81 2.26
C GLU A 65 -20.20 7.92 3.65
N ARG A 66 -19.18 7.12 3.95
CA ARG A 66 -18.41 7.20 5.20
C ARG A 66 -17.21 8.15 5.13
N PHE A 67 -16.86 8.61 3.94
CA PHE A 67 -15.80 9.60 3.79
C PHE A 67 -16.32 10.99 4.17
N GLU A 68 -15.60 11.68 5.02
CA GLU A 68 -15.92 13.04 5.45
C GLU A 68 -15.22 14.04 4.52
N PRO A 69 -15.96 14.88 3.77
CA PRO A 69 -15.38 15.89 2.89
C PRO A 69 -14.42 16.83 3.64
N GLY A 70 -13.31 17.21 3.01
CA GLY A 70 -12.28 18.05 3.61
C GLY A 70 -11.27 17.28 4.48
N THR A 71 -11.48 15.99 4.73
CA THR A 71 -10.44 15.11 5.28
C THR A 71 -9.54 14.54 4.17
N SER A 72 -8.41 13.95 4.54
CA SER A 72 -7.43 13.43 3.58
C SER A 72 -7.94 12.14 2.89
N MET A 73 -8.38 12.25 1.63
CA MET A 73 -8.70 11.10 0.76
C MET A 73 -7.57 10.07 0.73
N ARG A 74 -6.33 10.57 0.72
CA ARG A 74 -5.11 9.75 0.69
C ARG A 74 -4.97 8.92 1.96
N ALA A 75 -5.07 9.52 3.15
CA ALA A 75 -4.99 8.76 4.40
C ALA A 75 -6.14 7.75 4.51
N TRP A 76 -7.36 8.17 4.17
CA TRP A 76 -8.55 7.32 4.23
C TRP A 76 -8.46 6.09 3.31
N THR A 77 -8.01 6.27 2.06
CA THR A 77 -7.83 5.16 1.12
C THR A 77 -6.68 4.24 1.50
N PHE A 78 -5.61 4.75 2.11
CA PHE A 78 -4.51 3.93 2.62
C PHE A 78 -4.94 3.04 3.80
N VAL A 79 -5.84 3.50 4.66
CA VAL A 79 -6.47 2.66 5.69
C VAL A 79 -7.23 1.49 5.05
N ILE A 80 -8.02 1.76 4.00
CA ILE A 80 -8.80 0.74 3.29
C ILE A 80 -7.86 -0.28 2.64
N LEU A 81 -6.82 0.20 1.93
CA LEU A 81 -5.82 -0.65 1.27
C LEU A 81 -5.11 -1.56 2.26
N ARG A 82 -4.64 -0.99 3.37
CA ARG A 82 -4.01 -1.75 4.44
C ARG A 82 -4.92 -2.86 4.97
N ASN A 83 -6.19 -2.54 5.25
CA ASN A 83 -7.13 -3.52 5.77
C ASN A 83 -7.43 -4.63 4.75
N ALA A 84 -7.50 -4.30 3.45
CA ALA A 84 -7.62 -5.29 2.38
C ALA A 84 -6.38 -6.19 2.34
N TYR A 85 -5.17 -5.63 2.36
CA TYR A 85 -3.91 -6.37 2.38
C TYR A 85 -3.80 -7.31 3.59
N LEU A 86 -4.09 -6.85 4.80
CA LEU A 86 -4.06 -7.69 6.01
C LEU A 86 -5.12 -8.80 5.99
N THR A 87 -6.23 -8.58 5.28
CA THR A 87 -7.26 -9.60 5.10
C THR A 87 -6.78 -10.67 4.12
N ASP A 88 -6.19 -10.26 3.00
CA ASP A 88 -5.63 -11.18 2.02
C ASP A 88 -4.47 -12.00 2.59
N MET A 89 -3.54 -11.37 3.30
CA MET A 89 -2.44 -12.05 4.00
C MET A 89 -2.92 -13.11 5.00
N ARG A 90 -3.96 -12.79 5.78
CA ARG A 90 -4.57 -13.76 6.71
C ARG A 90 -5.20 -14.93 5.93
N ARG A 91 -5.96 -14.65 4.87
CA ARG A 91 -6.59 -15.67 4.03
C ARG A 91 -5.55 -16.55 3.33
N ASN A 92 -4.45 -15.98 2.86
CA ASN A 92 -3.39 -16.72 2.18
C ASN A 92 -2.58 -17.57 3.17
N ARG A 93 -2.36 -17.09 4.40
CA ARG A 93 -1.76 -17.91 5.48
C ARG A 93 -2.56 -19.18 5.76
N PHE A 94 -3.89 -19.09 5.78
CA PHE A 94 -4.78 -20.25 5.98
C PHE A 94 -4.95 -21.13 4.72
N ARG A 95 -4.49 -20.68 3.54
CA ARG A 95 -4.49 -21.47 2.29
C ARG A 95 -3.13 -22.11 1.98
N GLY A 96 -2.02 -21.45 2.35
CA GLY A 96 -0.65 -21.90 2.13
C GLY A 96 -0.26 -23.16 2.90
N GLU A 97 -1.15 -23.61 3.80
CA GLU A 97 -1.14 -24.94 4.44
C GLU A 97 -1.30 -26.10 3.41
N TYR A 98 -1.36 -25.80 2.10
CA TYR A 98 -1.29 -26.73 0.96
C TYR A 98 -0.34 -26.30 -0.18
N ASP A 99 0.64 -25.43 0.06
CA ASP A 99 1.67 -25.13 -0.96
C ASP A 99 3.08 -25.07 -0.35
N GLU A 100 3.63 -26.26 -0.10
CA GLU A 100 5.02 -26.50 0.32
C GLU A 100 6.04 -26.25 -0.82
N GLY A 101 5.67 -25.54 -1.89
CA GLY A 101 6.54 -25.29 -3.05
C GLY A 101 7.18 -23.90 -3.14
N VAL A 102 6.75 -22.92 -2.33
CA VAL A 102 7.18 -21.51 -2.53
C VAL A 102 8.51 -21.20 -1.82
N ALA A 103 8.90 -21.98 -0.81
CA ALA A 103 10.16 -21.78 -0.09
C ALA A 103 11.40 -22.37 -0.79
N GLU A 104 11.24 -23.22 -1.82
CA GLU A 104 12.34 -23.99 -2.41
C GLU A 104 12.89 -23.42 -3.73
N ARG A 105 12.29 -22.37 -4.30
CA ARG A 105 12.70 -21.85 -5.63
C ARG A 105 13.86 -20.84 -5.62
N ILE A 106 14.63 -20.73 -4.54
CA ILE A 106 15.78 -19.81 -4.46
C ILE A 106 17.11 -20.56 -4.61
N LEU A 107 17.28 -21.39 -5.64
CA LEU A 107 18.60 -21.90 -6.01
C LEU A 107 18.68 -22.18 -7.51
N THR A 108 19.42 -21.34 -8.26
CA THR A 108 20.60 -21.72 -9.08
C THR A 108 20.87 -20.75 -10.25
N ALA A 109 22.03 -20.06 -10.19
CA ALA A 109 22.82 -19.47 -11.29
C ALA A 109 22.18 -18.40 -12.23
N PRO A 110 22.95 -17.73 -13.13
CA PRO A 110 24.40 -17.58 -13.20
C PRO A 110 24.83 -16.12 -12.88
N ALA A 111 25.26 -15.33 -13.88
CA ALA A 111 25.67 -13.93 -13.80
C ALA A 111 25.58 -13.27 -15.19
N GLY A 112 25.17 -12.00 -15.24
CA GLY A 112 25.27 -11.19 -16.46
C GLY A 112 24.69 -9.79 -16.34
N GLN A 113 25.61 -8.81 -16.38
CA GLN A 113 25.46 -7.42 -16.82
C GLN A 113 24.99 -6.38 -15.77
N GLU A 114 25.77 -5.30 -15.70
CA GLU A 114 25.79 -4.21 -14.70
C GLU A 114 24.68 -3.15 -14.93
N GLU A 115 24.20 -2.56 -13.81
CA GLU A 115 23.38 -1.34 -13.63
C GLU A 115 21.94 -1.29 -14.22
N PRO A 116 20.93 -0.66 -13.55
CA PRO A 116 20.96 0.23 -12.38
C PRO A 116 20.57 -0.52 -11.09
N ILE A 117 21.57 -0.72 -10.23
CA ILE A 117 21.47 -1.71 -9.14
C ILE A 117 20.51 -1.24 -8.02
N HIS A 118 20.72 -0.01 -7.50
CA HIS A 118 20.20 0.41 -6.20
C HIS A 118 18.68 0.33 -5.96
N LEU A 119 17.81 0.76 -6.89
CA LEU A 119 16.37 0.78 -6.59
C LEU A 119 15.75 -0.63 -6.59
N SER A 120 16.23 -1.49 -7.49
CA SER A 120 15.83 -2.89 -7.56
C SER A 120 16.27 -3.68 -6.33
N ASP A 121 17.48 -3.39 -5.88
CA ASP A 121 18.08 -3.93 -4.68
C ASP A 121 17.33 -3.44 -3.43
N LEU A 122 16.95 -2.16 -3.40
CA LEU A 122 16.13 -1.59 -2.33
C LEU A 122 14.76 -2.27 -2.27
N HIS A 123 14.08 -2.48 -3.39
CA HIS A 123 12.79 -3.17 -3.39
C HIS A 123 12.92 -4.62 -2.90
N ARG A 124 13.91 -5.38 -3.39
CA ARG A 124 14.20 -6.74 -2.89
C ARG A 124 14.58 -6.75 -1.41
N ALA A 125 15.34 -5.78 -0.92
CA ALA A 125 15.67 -5.63 0.49
C ALA A 125 14.46 -5.23 1.35
N LEU A 126 13.55 -4.40 0.85
CA LEU A 126 12.28 -4.08 1.53
C LEU A 126 11.46 -5.35 1.76
N LEU A 127 11.46 -6.27 0.79
CA LEU A 127 10.72 -7.54 0.86
C LEU A 127 11.29 -8.54 1.88
N THR A 128 12.50 -8.34 2.40
CA THR A 128 13.05 -9.18 3.50
C THR A 128 12.61 -8.69 4.88
N LEU A 129 12.18 -7.43 4.99
CA LEU A 129 11.73 -6.87 6.25
C LEU A 129 10.45 -7.55 6.74
N GLN A 130 10.29 -7.62 8.07
CA GLN A 130 9.02 -7.97 8.69
C GLN A 130 7.89 -7.07 8.15
N PRO A 131 6.70 -7.62 7.86
CA PRO A 131 5.62 -6.88 7.19
C PRO A 131 5.28 -5.54 7.84
N GLU A 132 5.24 -5.47 9.17
CA GLU A 132 4.90 -4.26 9.91
C GLU A 132 6.00 -3.19 9.84
N ARG A 133 7.27 -3.61 9.67
CA ARG A 133 8.41 -2.70 9.50
C ARG A 133 8.44 -2.14 8.09
N ARG A 134 8.19 -2.99 7.08
CA ARG A 134 8.06 -2.60 5.68
C ARG A 134 6.92 -1.60 5.50
N GLU A 135 5.75 -1.91 6.04
CA GLU A 135 4.57 -1.04 6.04
C GLU A 135 4.89 0.35 6.61
N ALA A 136 5.45 0.39 7.83
CA ALA A 136 5.77 1.66 8.49
C ALA A 136 6.81 2.48 7.70
N LEU A 137 7.83 1.83 7.14
CA LEU A 137 8.86 2.50 6.34
C LEU A 137 8.28 3.04 5.03
N LEU A 138 7.41 2.29 4.36
CA LEU A 138 6.77 2.73 3.13
C LEU A 138 5.81 3.89 3.37
N LEU A 139 5.02 3.88 4.46
CA LEU A 139 4.12 4.98 4.80
C LEU A 139 4.87 6.30 5.05
N VAL A 140 5.92 6.26 5.87
CA VAL A 140 6.67 7.48 6.23
C VAL A 140 7.65 7.91 5.13
N GLY A 141 8.32 6.95 4.50
CA GLY A 141 9.34 7.21 3.49
C GLY A 141 8.74 7.55 2.13
N ALA A 142 8.19 6.55 1.45
CA ALA A 142 7.64 6.71 0.09
C ALA A 142 6.28 7.41 0.09
N GLY A 143 5.45 7.12 1.10
CA GLY A 143 4.13 7.70 1.27
C GLY A 143 4.17 9.12 1.85
N GLY A 144 5.31 9.61 2.35
CA GLY A 144 5.40 10.98 2.89
C GLY A 144 4.39 11.31 4.00
N PHE A 145 3.83 10.30 4.69
CA PHE A 145 2.99 10.53 5.85
C PHE A 145 3.83 10.94 7.05
N SER A 146 3.28 11.83 7.88
CA SER A 146 3.82 12.07 9.21
C SER A 146 3.79 10.78 10.06
N TYR A 147 4.55 10.76 11.15
CA TYR A 147 4.54 9.62 12.07
C TYR A 147 3.16 9.42 12.71
N GLU A 148 2.44 10.51 12.91
CA GLU A 148 1.09 10.59 13.46
C GLU A 148 0.08 9.98 12.49
N GLU A 149 0.04 10.44 11.24
CA GLU A 149 -0.86 9.87 10.22
C GLU A 149 -0.55 8.40 9.95
N ALA A 150 0.72 8.01 9.89
CA ALA A 150 1.11 6.61 9.72
C ALA A 150 0.65 5.75 10.91
N ALA A 151 0.66 6.30 12.14
CA ALA A 151 0.18 5.62 13.33
C ALA A 151 -1.34 5.40 13.29
N GLU A 152 -2.09 6.40 12.83
CA GLU A 152 -3.53 6.30 12.58
C GLU A 152 -3.85 5.24 11.52
N ILE A 153 -3.15 5.28 10.38
CA ILE A 153 -3.32 4.27 9.30
C ILE A 153 -3.05 2.86 9.82
N CYS A 154 -1.97 2.70 10.60
CA CYS A 154 -1.59 1.40 11.17
C CYS A 154 -2.42 0.97 12.38
N GLY A 155 -3.22 1.86 12.97
CA GLY A 155 -3.95 1.61 14.23
C GLY A 155 -3.02 1.29 15.41
N CYS A 156 -1.92 2.02 15.58
CA CYS A 156 -0.96 1.80 16.66
C CYS A 156 -0.41 3.11 17.24
N ALA A 157 0.45 3.05 18.27
CA ALA A 157 1.03 4.25 18.87
C ALA A 157 2.12 4.87 17.97
N VAL A 158 2.26 6.20 17.99
CA VAL A 158 3.31 6.94 17.25
C VAL A 158 4.71 6.42 17.56
N GLY A 159 4.99 6.09 18.83
CA GLY A 159 6.26 5.48 19.24
C GLY A 159 6.53 4.12 18.59
N THR A 160 5.48 3.35 18.29
CA THR A 160 5.58 2.07 17.57
C THR A 160 6.00 2.29 16.13
N ILE A 161 5.43 3.30 15.43
CA ILE A 161 5.86 3.66 14.07
C ILE A 161 7.32 4.10 14.07
N LYS A 162 7.72 5.02 14.95
CA LYS A 162 9.11 5.50 15.05
C LYS A 162 10.09 4.34 15.25
N SER A 163 9.76 3.41 16.15
CA SER A 163 10.57 2.21 16.40
C SER A 163 10.63 1.27 15.19
N ARG A 164 9.50 1.03 14.51
CA ARG A 164 9.44 0.20 13.29
C ARG A 164 10.27 0.79 12.15
N VAL A 165 10.12 2.09 11.90
CA VAL A 165 10.89 2.82 10.87
C VAL A 165 12.38 2.80 11.18
N GLY A 166 12.77 3.11 12.43
CA GLY A 166 14.17 3.12 12.85
C GLY A 166 14.83 1.74 12.64
N ARG A 167 14.15 0.66 13.06
CA ARG A 167 14.63 -0.71 12.86
C ARG A 167 14.67 -1.11 11.38
N ALA A 168 13.65 -0.74 10.61
CA ALA A 168 13.62 -0.99 9.16
C ALA A 168 14.83 -0.37 8.47
N ARG A 169 15.11 0.92 8.76
CA ARG A 169 16.27 1.63 8.23
C ARG A 169 17.58 0.97 8.63
N ALA A 170 17.75 0.64 9.91
CA ALA A 170 18.97 -0.03 10.40
C ALA A 170 19.22 -1.35 9.66
N THR A 171 18.19 -2.20 9.52
CA THR A 171 18.30 -3.47 8.79
C THR A 171 18.66 -3.25 7.32
N LEU A 172 18.02 -2.29 6.63
CA LEU A 172 18.34 -2.02 5.22
C LEU A 172 19.75 -1.45 5.04
N THR A 173 20.17 -0.53 5.92
CA THR A 173 21.52 0.04 5.89
C THR A 173 22.59 -1.04 6.10
N GLU A 174 22.37 -1.96 7.03
CA GLU A 174 23.26 -3.10 7.26
C GLU A 174 23.32 -4.04 6.04
N MET A 175 22.18 -4.39 5.46
CA MET A 175 22.12 -5.21 4.24
C MET A 175 22.84 -4.57 3.06
N LEU A 176 22.66 -3.26 2.86
CA LEU A 176 23.33 -2.50 1.80
C LEU A 176 24.84 -2.40 2.04
N ALA A 177 25.27 -2.22 3.29
CA ALA A 177 26.70 -2.12 3.64
C ALA A 177 27.44 -3.45 3.45
N ASN A 178 26.78 -4.57 3.74
CA ASN A 178 27.37 -5.91 3.62
C ASN A 178 27.21 -6.53 2.22
N GLY A 179 26.37 -5.95 1.36
CA GLY A 179 26.03 -6.51 0.05
C GLY A 179 25.14 -7.77 0.13
N ASP A 180 24.47 -8.00 1.27
CA ASP A 180 23.65 -9.19 1.57
C ASP A 180 22.23 -9.10 0.98
N ILE A 181 22.06 -8.43 -0.16
CA ILE A 181 20.75 -8.26 -0.79
C ILE A 181 20.42 -9.52 -1.58
N PRO A 182 19.23 -10.13 -1.40
CA PRO A 182 18.83 -11.32 -2.16
C PRO A 182 18.99 -11.11 -3.66
N ARG A 183 19.76 -11.99 -4.31
CA ARG A 183 20.05 -11.87 -5.74
C ARG A 183 18.77 -11.95 -6.57
N ARG A 184 18.78 -11.20 -7.66
CA ARG A 184 17.70 -11.09 -8.65
C ARG A 184 17.34 -12.47 -9.22
N SER A 185 16.08 -12.90 -9.09
CA SER A 185 15.54 -13.99 -9.90
C SER A 185 15.23 -13.45 -11.30
N THR A 186 15.64 -14.17 -12.35
CA THR A 186 15.46 -13.75 -13.74
C THR A 186 14.01 -13.79 -14.23
N GLU A 187 13.13 -14.51 -13.52
CA GLU A 187 11.72 -14.70 -13.91
C GLU A 187 10.84 -13.46 -13.66
N ASP A 188 11.20 -12.58 -12.72
CA ASP A 188 10.37 -11.44 -12.28
C ASP A 188 10.85 -10.07 -12.82
N ASP A 189 11.76 -10.08 -13.79
CA ASP A 189 12.50 -8.88 -14.21
C ASP A 189 11.63 -7.75 -14.77
N ALA A 190 10.64 -8.09 -15.60
CA ALA A 190 9.73 -7.11 -16.20
C ALA A 190 8.76 -6.55 -15.15
N ALA A 191 8.24 -7.43 -14.29
CA ALA A 191 7.36 -7.10 -13.19
C ALA A 191 8.04 -6.15 -12.20
N HIS A 192 9.25 -6.49 -11.79
CA HIS A 192 10.05 -5.68 -10.89
C HIS A 192 10.39 -4.31 -11.49
N ARG A 193 10.74 -4.23 -12.78
CA ARG A 193 11.02 -2.95 -13.46
C ARG A 193 9.82 -2.01 -13.48
N ALA A 194 8.63 -2.52 -13.79
CA ALA A 194 7.40 -1.72 -13.78
C ALA A 194 7.05 -1.18 -12.38
N ILE A 195 7.40 -1.91 -11.31
CA ILE A 195 7.25 -1.44 -9.92
C ILE A 195 8.17 -0.25 -9.65
N LEU A 196 9.41 -0.33 -10.12
CA LEU A 196 10.41 0.73 -9.90
C LEU A 196 10.03 2.02 -10.64
N GLU A 197 9.51 1.92 -11.85
CA GLU A 197 9.06 3.08 -12.64
C GLU A 197 7.89 3.83 -11.97
N GLU A 198 6.78 3.16 -11.59
CA GLU A 198 5.66 3.82 -10.86
C GLU A 198 5.96 4.06 -9.35
N LEU A 199 7.19 3.77 -8.87
CA LEU A 199 7.72 4.24 -7.58
C LEU A 199 8.57 5.52 -7.76
N ASP A 200 9.44 5.55 -8.76
CA ASP A 200 10.25 6.73 -9.10
C ASP A 200 9.38 7.91 -9.51
N GLU A 201 8.31 7.67 -10.27
CA GLU A 201 7.35 8.71 -10.64
C GLU A 201 6.67 9.36 -9.42
N VAL A 202 6.35 8.55 -8.40
CA VAL A 202 5.75 9.03 -7.15
C VAL A 202 6.78 9.76 -6.30
N ALA A 203 7.99 9.21 -6.15
CA ALA A 203 9.06 9.83 -5.37
C ALA A 203 9.54 11.16 -5.99
N ALA A 204 9.55 11.28 -7.31
CA ALA A 204 9.90 12.50 -8.01
C ALA A 204 8.80 13.58 -7.96
N GLY A 205 7.62 13.28 -7.40
CA GLY A 205 6.48 14.21 -7.35
C GLY A 205 5.95 14.57 -8.75
N ASN A 206 6.27 13.78 -9.77
CA ASN A 206 6.14 14.17 -11.19
C ASN A 206 4.78 13.81 -11.82
N LEU A 207 3.76 13.49 -11.04
CA LEU A 207 2.42 13.23 -11.58
C LEU A 207 1.66 14.52 -11.85
N SER A 208 2.19 15.34 -12.77
CA SER A 208 1.35 16.24 -13.56
C SER A 208 0.81 15.47 -14.76
N SER A 209 -0.45 15.06 -14.64
CA SER A 209 -1.39 14.83 -15.76
C SER A 209 -0.76 14.37 -17.09
N THR A 210 -0.42 13.09 -17.20
CA THR A 210 -0.25 12.38 -18.48
C THR A 210 -0.66 10.92 -18.19
N ARG A 211 -1.62 10.29 -18.88
CA ARG A 211 -1.98 10.31 -20.29
C ARG A 211 -3.50 10.18 -20.50
N THR A 212 -3.88 10.72 -21.67
CA THR A 212 -5.14 10.67 -22.42
C THR A 212 -5.86 9.33 -22.41
#